data_AF-A0A3B8PVN1-F1
#
_entry.id   AF-A0A3B8PVN1-F1
#
_cell.length_a   1.000
_cell.length_b   1.000
_cell.length_c   1.000
_cell.angle_alpha   90.00
_cell.angle_beta   90.00
_cell.angle_gamma   90.00
#
_symmetry.space_group_name_H-M   'P 1'
#
loop_
_entity.id
_entity.type
_entity.pdbx_description
1 polymer ?
#
loop_
_entity_poly.entity_id
_entity_poly.type
_entity_poly.pdbx_seq_one_letter_code
_entity_poly.pdbx_strand_id
1 'polypeptide(L)'
;MGVPFKSIKLWVVVWAATAWVMSGAAAEFRDRFADRETVVTADGELQGNNVNASLEPNEPRHGGKRGGHSLWISWVAPENGLATLDLTGARFDTLLGVYVLEPGNDPELDRLKEVAENDDDRDQIVSRLEFGVRAGQRYEIAVDGYANATGPIQFRWHLEPINALIPRITFATSDRAARRGDSITLALNVGPGDEPKLHWFFNDIELENQEETTLVIPNFQPENVGQYRIRVEVGTAKFFSAPVELQISSEGIVNSLARNKPEDALESGLVGGQLLASGLAKVRPAGLTRGYNGTQIFHTVYAGRDLAEPLHCGIAGGASYWFSYEPPEAGELELDTDGSEFDTVLQVYTFEPPPSGYEGLVPLACDNDSGANGKTSRLRLSCSPGRTYLVVVDGVNGA
;
A
#
# COMPACT_ATOMS: atom_id res chain seq x y z
N MET A 1 8.92 -20.54 77.15
CA MET A 1 8.70 -21.58 76.13
C MET A 1 8.83 -20.93 74.76
N GLY A 2 10.03 -20.96 74.18
CA GLY A 2 10.31 -20.40 72.85
C GLY A 2 10.41 -21.54 71.83
N VAL A 3 9.55 -21.52 70.82
CA VAL A 3 9.61 -22.44 69.69
C VAL A 3 10.71 -21.96 68.73
N PRO A 4 11.64 -22.82 68.27
CA PRO A 4 12.66 -22.37 67.32
C PRO A 4 12.08 -22.34 65.90
N PHE A 5 12.17 -21.19 65.25
CA PHE A 5 11.94 -21.05 63.81
C PHE A 5 13.08 -21.76 63.04
N LYS A 6 12.75 -22.82 62.29
CA LYS A 6 13.66 -23.40 61.29
C LYS A 6 13.65 -22.49 60.06
N SER A 7 14.81 -21.94 59.70
CA SER A 7 14.96 -21.23 58.42
C SER A 7 14.99 -22.25 57.27
N ILE A 8 14.15 -22.00 56.25
CA ILE A 8 14.17 -22.73 54.99
C ILE A 8 15.07 -21.94 54.05
N LYS A 9 16.22 -22.51 53.66
CA LYS A 9 17.05 -21.98 52.58
C LYS A 9 16.48 -22.48 51.25
N LEU A 10 15.86 -21.57 50.49
CA LEU A 10 15.49 -21.80 49.10
C LEU A 10 16.76 -21.69 48.24
N TRP A 11 17.07 -22.72 47.46
CA TRP A 11 18.10 -22.67 46.41
C TRP A 11 17.39 -22.42 45.08
N VAL A 12 17.64 -21.27 44.47
CA VAL A 12 17.27 -21.01 43.07
C VAL A 12 18.45 -21.47 42.21
N VAL A 13 18.25 -22.53 41.45
CA VAL A 13 19.18 -22.93 40.39
C VAL A 13 18.86 -22.06 39.17
N VAL A 14 19.66 -21.02 38.96
CA VAL A 14 19.64 -20.27 37.69
C VAL A 14 20.36 -21.14 36.67
N TRP A 15 19.61 -21.71 35.72
CA TRP A 15 20.22 -22.31 34.54
C TRP A 15 20.71 -21.16 33.65
N ALA A 16 22.02 -20.93 33.62
CA ALA A 16 22.61 -20.16 32.54
C ALA A 16 22.45 -21.01 31.27
N ALA A 17 21.55 -20.61 30.37
CA ALA A 17 21.53 -21.13 29.02
C ALA A 17 22.82 -20.65 28.35
N THR A 18 23.85 -21.49 28.35
CA THR A 18 24.99 -21.34 27.44
C THR A 18 24.46 -21.47 26.02
N ALA A 19 24.33 -20.34 25.33
CA ALA A 19 24.11 -20.31 23.89
C ALA A 19 25.31 -21.00 23.23
N TRP A 20 25.08 -22.17 22.65
CA TRP A 20 26.04 -22.77 21.75
C TRP A 20 26.09 -21.89 20.50
N VAL A 21 27.24 -21.27 20.23
CA VAL A 21 27.51 -20.74 18.89
C VAL A 21 27.79 -21.95 18.00
N MET A 22 26.73 -22.58 17.52
CA MET A 22 26.81 -23.38 16.31
C MET A 22 27.17 -22.39 15.21
N SER A 23 28.27 -22.61 14.50
CA SER A 23 28.45 -22.00 13.18
C SER A 23 27.39 -22.63 12.26
N GLY A 24 26.16 -22.13 12.37
CA GLY A 24 25.02 -22.54 11.56
C GLY A 24 25.15 -21.98 10.15
N ALA A 25 24.46 -22.60 9.20
CA ALA A 25 24.21 -21.99 7.90
C ALA A 25 23.66 -20.56 8.08
N ALA A 26 23.92 -19.68 7.12
CA ALA A 26 23.25 -18.39 7.09
C ALA A 26 21.73 -18.63 7.16
N ALA A 27 21.01 -17.74 7.86
CA ALA A 27 19.57 -17.88 7.97
C ALA A 27 18.93 -17.98 6.58
N GLU A 28 17.80 -18.66 6.47
CA GLU A 28 17.05 -18.80 5.23
C GLU A 28 15.60 -18.35 5.41
N PHE A 29 15.01 -17.82 4.35
CA PHE A 29 13.57 -17.65 4.27
C PHE A 29 12.86 -19.01 4.31
N ARG A 30 11.65 -19.02 4.88
CA ARG A 30 10.81 -20.22 4.96
C ARG A 30 9.41 -19.91 4.43
N ASP A 31 8.90 -20.81 3.59
CA ASP A 31 7.54 -20.76 3.04
C ASP A 31 6.51 -20.84 4.18
N ARG A 32 6.63 -21.86 5.04
CA ARG A 32 5.77 -21.98 6.23
C ARG A 32 6.17 -21.01 7.33
N PHE A 33 5.23 -20.21 7.79
CA PHE A 33 5.34 -19.35 8.96
C PHE A 33 5.82 -20.11 10.20
N ALA A 34 5.31 -21.33 10.42
CA ALA A 34 5.70 -22.16 11.55
C ALA A 34 7.19 -22.59 11.53
N ASP A 35 7.81 -22.60 10.36
CA ASP A 35 9.20 -23.06 10.17
C ASP A 35 10.21 -21.91 10.11
N ARG A 36 9.75 -20.64 10.14
CA ARG A 36 10.57 -19.43 9.97
C ARG A 36 11.79 -19.39 10.90
N GLU A 37 12.92 -19.01 10.34
CA GLU A 37 14.16 -18.90 11.11
C GLU A 37 14.25 -17.56 11.84
N THR A 38 15.02 -17.52 12.94
CA THR A 38 15.20 -16.29 13.71
C THR A 38 16.61 -15.73 13.53
N VAL A 39 16.70 -14.46 13.12
CA VAL A 39 17.92 -13.65 13.08
C VAL A 39 17.94 -12.65 14.24
N VAL A 40 19.13 -12.31 14.73
CA VAL A 40 19.32 -11.47 15.92
C VAL A 40 20.36 -10.35 15.73
N THR A 41 20.90 -10.20 14.52
CA THR A 41 21.89 -9.17 14.20
C THR A 41 21.22 -7.83 13.92
N ALA A 42 21.90 -6.73 14.25
CA ALA A 42 21.42 -5.39 13.93
C ALA A 42 21.33 -5.16 12.41
N ASP A 43 22.26 -5.77 11.67
CA ASP A 43 22.40 -5.65 10.23
C ASP A 43 22.46 -7.04 9.58
N GLY A 44 22.03 -7.12 8.34
CA GLY A 44 22.24 -8.31 7.53
C GLY A 44 21.61 -8.24 6.16
N GLU A 45 21.89 -9.29 5.40
CA GLU A 45 21.32 -9.55 4.10
C GLU A 45 20.89 -11.01 4.03
N LEU A 46 19.76 -11.25 3.39
CA LEU A 46 19.21 -12.55 3.11
C LEU A 46 18.79 -12.63 1.64
N GLN A 47 19.11 -13.74 1.00
CA GLN A 47 18.64 -14.03 -0.35
C GLN A 47 17.56 -15.10 -0.31
N GLY A 48 16.58 -14.98 -1.19
CA GLY A 48 15.45 -15.91 -1.28
C GLY A 48 14.90 -16.00 -2.69
N ASN A 49 13.92 -16.87 -2.88
CA ASN A 49 13.11 -16.94 -4.08
C ASN A 49 11.73 -17.49 -3.73
N ASN A 50 10.69 -16.71 -3.99
CA ASN A 50 9.33 -17.05 -3.57
C ASN A 50 8.52 -17.83 -4.60
N VAL A 51 9.10 -18.23 -5.74
CA VAL A 51 8.39 -18.96 -6.82
C VAL A 51 7.64 -20.21 -6.33
N ASN A 52 8.16 -20.92 -5.32
CA ASN A 52 7.54 -22.12 -4.75
C ASN A 52 6.87 -21.88 -3.39
N ALA A 53 6.81 -20.64 -2.93
CA ALA A 53 6.09 -20.29 -1.71
C ALA A 53 4.57 -20.37 -1.93
N SER A 54 3.81 -20.44 -0.86
CA SER A 54 2.38 -20.66 -0.88
C SER A 54 1.66 -19.81 0.17
N LEU A 55 0.50 -19.29 -0.21
CA LEU A 55 -0.42 -18.64 0.72
C LEU A 55 -0.92 -19.63 1.77
N GLU A 56 -0.71 -19.31 3.05
CA GLU A 56 -1.19 -20.12 4.16
C GLU A 56 -2.62 -19.70 4.60
N PRO A 57 -3.42 -20.63 5.15
CA PRO A 57 -4.71 -20.29 5.73
C PRO A 57 -4.58 -19.25 6.85
N ASN A 58 -5.37 -18.19 6.76
CA ASN A 58 -5.39 -17.03 7.67
C ASN A 58 -4.15 -16.15 7.63
N GLU A 59 -3.32 -16.26 6.60
CA GLU A 59 -2.26 -15.31 6.35
C GLU A 59 -2.82 -13.90 6.08
N PRO A 60 -2.26 -12.85 6.73
CA PRO A 60 -2.63 -11.47 6.43
C PRO A 60 -2.31 -11.09 4.98
N ARG A 61 -3.06 -10.12 4.44
CA ARG A 61 -2.66 -9.44 3.21
C ARG A 61 -1.52 -8.47 3.53
N HIS A 62 -0.32 -8.76 3.05
CA HIS A 62 0.84 -7.88 3.25
C HIS A 62 0.69 -6.60 2.40
N GLY A 63 0.86 -5.42 3.00
CA GLY A 63 0.60 -4.14 2.33
C GLY A 63 -0.89 -3.85 2.09
N GLY A 64 -1.78 -4.63 2.71
CA GLY A 64 -3.20 -4.69 2.36
C GLY A 64 -3.48 -5.26 0.96
N LYS A 65 -2.46 -5.76 0.25
CA LYS A 65 -2.56 -6.19 -1.15
C LYS A 65 -2.80 -7.68 -1.32
N ARG A 66 -3.20 -8.07 -2.53
CA ARG A 66 -3.26 -9.49 -2.90
C ARG A 66 -1.86 -10.01 -3.12
N GLY A 67 -1.40 -10.89 -2.24
CA GLY A 67 -0.20 -11.69 -2.43
C GLY A 67 -0.53 -13.13 -2.82
N GLY A 68 0.38 -14.05 -2.52
CA GLY A 68 0.15 -15.48 -2.72
C GLY A 68 1.37 -16.38 -2.54
N HIS A 69 2.56 -15.79 -2.41
CA HIS A 69 3.85 -16.44 -2.40
C HIS A 69 4.74 -15.83 -1.32
N SER A 70 4.30 -15.85 -0.06
CA SER A 70 5.02 -15.23 1.04
C SER A 70 6.15 -16.11 1.57
N LEU A 71 7.23 -15.44 1.98
CA LEU A 71 8.37 -16.03 2.65
C LEU A 71 8.56 -15.33 3.99
N TRP A 72 8.84 -16.12 5.02
CA TRP A 72 8.88 -15.67 6.41
C TRP A 72 10.27 -15.74 7.01
N ILE A 73 10.58 -14.72 7.81
CA ILE A 73 11.73 -14.70 8.73
C ILE A 73 11.29 -14.01 10.04
N SER A 74 11.86 -14.45 11.15
CA SER A 74 11.74 -13.79 12.45
C SER A 74 13.01 -12.97 12.73
N TRP A 75 12.87 -11.77 13.25
CA TRP A 75 13.99 -10.93 13.67
C TRP A 75 13.81 -10.42 15.09
N VAL A 76 14.80 -10.63 15.94
CA VAL A 76 14.84 -10.05 17.29
C VAL A 76 15.73 -8.82 17.24
N ALA A 77 15.15 -7.64 17.45
CA ALA A 77 15.90 -6.40 17.47
C ALA A 77 16.89 -6.41 18.65
N PRO A 78 18.21 -6.28 18.44
CA PRO A 78 19.18 -6.31 19.53
C PRO A 78 19.11 -5.05 20.41
N GLU A 79 18.66 -3.92 19.86
CA GLU A 79 18.58 -2.62 20.53
C GLU A 79 17.27 -1.87 20.21
N ASN A 80 16.98 -0.81 20.96
CA ASN A 80 15.97 0.17 20.57
C ASN A 80 16.53 1.01 19.42
N GLY A 81 15.69 1.38 18.47
CA GLY A 81 16.16 2.16 17.33
C GLY A 81 15.17 2.25 16.19
N LEU A 82 15.64 2.79 15.07
CA LEU A 82 14.94 2.82 13.81
C LEU A 82 15.43 1.66 12.96
N ALA A 83 14.53 0.74 12.61
CA ALA A 83 14.84 -0.33 11.67
C ALA A 83 14.45 0.09 10.26
N THR A 84 15.32 -0.20 9.30
CA THR A 84 15.06 -0.12 7.87
C THR A 84 15.06 -1.53 7.30
N LEU A 85 13.99 -1.89 6.61
CA LEU A 85 13.90 -3.12 5.82
C LEU A 85 13.81 -2.74 4.34
N ASP A 86 14.56 -3.45 3.51
CA ASP A 86 14.84 -3.03 2.13
C ASP A 86 14.85 -4.23 1.17
N LEU A 87 13.95 -4.21 0.20
CA LEU A 87 13.86 -5.18 -0.91
C LEU A 87 14.36 -4.60 -2.25
N THR A 88 14.98 -3.42 -2.24
CA THR A 88 15.53 -2.81 -3.45
C THR A 88 16.53 -3.74 -4.14
N GLY A 89 16.32 -3.93 -5.44
CA GLY A 89 17.04 -4.89 -6.27
C GLY A 89 16.19 -6.08 -6.72
N ALA A 90 15.02 -6.31 -6.11
CA ALA A 90 14.01 -7.18 -6.67
C ALA A 90 13.57 -6.70 -8.07
N ARG A 91 13.13 -7.64 -8.91
CA ARG A 91 12.77 -7.39 -10.32
C ARG A 91 11.30 -7.66 -10.60
N PHE A 92 10.52 -7.75 -9.53
CA PHE A 92 9.09 -7.97 -9.50
C PHE A 92 8.51 -7.05 -8.42
N ASP A 93 7.20 -6.87 -8.47
CA ASP A 93 6.46 -6.04 -7.53
C ASP A 93 6.36 -6.75 -6.16
N THR A 94 6.99 -6.18 -5.13
CA THR A 94 7.13 -6.85 -3.82
C THR A 94 6.10 -6.37 -2.81
N LEU A 95 5.77 -7.22 -1.86
CA LEU A 95 5.03 -6.85 -0.66
C LEU A 95 5.88 -7.13 0.57
N LEU A 96 5.83 -6.24 1.56
CA LEU A 96 6.56 -6.37 2.80
C LEU A 96 5.62 -6.09 3.99
N GLY A 97 5.51 -7.06 4.90
CA GLY A 97 4.74 -6.94 6.14
C GLY A 97 5.59 -7.20 7.37
N VAL A 98 5.44 -6.38 8.39
CA VAL A 98 6.09 -6.57 9.70
C VAL A 98 5.03 -6.70 10.77
N TYR A 99 5.17 -7.75 11.58
CA TYR A 99 4.19 -8.13 12.59
C TYR A 99 4.85 -8.39 13.94
N VAL A 100 4.05 -8.36 14.99
CA VAL A 100 4.39 -8.90 16.31
C VAL A 100 3.35 -9.92 16.75
N LEU A 101 3.79 -10.88 17.55
CA LEU A 101 2.94 -11.82 18.27
C LEU A 101 3.02 -11.57 19.77
N GLU A 102 1.89 -11.72 20.45
CA GLU A 102 1.89 -11.83 21.90
C GLU A 102 2.46 -13.19 22.33
N PRO A 103 3.14 -13.27 23.50
CA PRO A 103 3.62 -14.54 24.04
C PRO A 103 2.51 -15.60 24.12
N GLY A 104 2.74 -16.76 23.53
CA GLY A 104 1.79 -17.88 23.49
C GLY A 104 0.91 -17.97 22.24
N ASN A 105 0.95 -16.97 21.35
CA ASN A 105 0.25 -16.99 20.06
C ASN A 105 1.09 -17.57 18.90
N ASP A 106 2.30 -18.04 19.17
CA ASP A 106 3.20 -18.60 18.16
C ASP A 106 2.86 -20.09 17.93
N PRO A 107 2.66 -20.59 16.68
CA PRO A 107 2.81 -19.93 15.38
C PRO A 107 1.46 -19.64 14.68
N GLU A 108 0.51 -18.98 15.34
CA GLU A 108 -0.81 -18.67 14.78
C GLU A 108 -0.78 -17.40 13.91
N LEU A 109 -1.04 -17.53 12.60
CA LEU A 109 -1.08 -16.41 11.64
C LEU A 109 -2.22 -15.41 11.92
N ASP A 110 -3.38 -15.88 12.37
CA ASP A 110 -4.56 -15.05 12.67
C ASP A 110 -4.39 -14.16 13.92
N ARG A 111 -3.25 -14.30 14.62
CA ARG A 111 -2.88 -13.51 15.80
C ARG A 111 -1.83 -12.44 15.51
N LEU A 112 -1.30 -12.38 14.29
CA LEU A 112 -0.32 -11.37 13.90
C LEU A 112 -0.93 -9.98 14.05
N LYS A 113 -0.20 -9.10 14.74
CA LYS A 113 -0.53 -7.68 14.83
C LYS A 113 0.45 -6.91 13.97
N GLU A 114 -0.06 -6.24 12.95
CA GLU A 114 0.74 -5.42 12.05
C GLU A 114 1.45 -4.29 12.81
N VAL A 115 2.67 -4.01 12.38
CA VAL A 115 3.55 -2.96 12.88
C VAL A 115 3.84 -1.92 11.81
N ALA A 116 4.12 -2.40 10.61
CA ALA A 116 4.42 -1.63 9.43
C ALA A 116 4.24 -2.54 8.21
N GLU A 117 3.92 -1.93 7.08
CA GLU A 117 3.83 -2.61 5.80
C GLU A 117 4.19 -1.65 4.67
N ASN A 118 4.57 -2.20 3.53
CA ASN A 118 4.83 -1.45 2.32
C ASN A 118 4.64 -2.36 1.09
N ASP A 119 4.06 -1.80 0.03
CA ASP A 119 3.91 -2.40 -1.30
C ASP A 119 4.96 -1.74 -2.21
N ASP A 120 4.75 -0.45 -2.49
CA ASP A 120 5.67 0.37 -3.29
C ASP A 120 6.49 1.36 -2.43
N ASP A 121 7.75 1.55 -2.77
CA ASP A 121 8.54 2.70 -2.31
C ASP A 121 8.53 3.78 -3.39
N ARG A 122 7.59 4.72 -3.27
CA ARG A 122 7.46 5.89 -4.15
C ARG A 122 7.11 5.47 -5.58
N ASP A 123 7.94 5.85 -6.54
CA ASP A 123 7.88 5.50 -7.96
C ASP A 123 8.52 4.14 -8.27
N GLN A 124 8.89 3.36 -7.24
CA GLN A 124 9.43 2.02 -7.39
C GLN A 124 8.44 0.96 -6.89
N ILE A 125 8.32 -0.12 -7.66
CA ILE A 125 7.49 -1.29 -7.34
C ILE A 125 8.10 -2.22 -6.26
N VAL A 126 9.13 -1.76 -5.56
CA VAL A 126 9.85 -2.57 -4.57
C VAL A 126 9.71 -1.94 -3.20
N SER A 127 9.52 -2.78 -2.19
CA SER A 127 9.13 -2.31 -0.88
C SER A 127 10.32 -1.92 -0.03
N ARG A 128 10.19 -0.80 0.67
CA ARG A 128 11.13 -0.34 1.69
C ARG A 128 10.33 0.28 2.82
N LEU A 129 10.64 -0.09 4.07
CA LEU A 129 9.96 0.48 5.23
C LEU A 129 10.93 0.85 6.35
N GLU A 130 10.50 1.84 7.14
CA GLU A 130 11.20 2.33 8.31
C GLU A 130 10.24 2.36 9.50
N PHE A 131 10.64 1.79 10.63
CA PHE A 131 9.77 1.73 11.81
C PHE A 131 10.55 1.63 13.12
N GLY A 132 9.92 2.11 14.20
CA GLY A 132 10.49 2.07 15.54
C GLY A 132 10.48 0.67 16.14
N VAL A 133 11.65 0.20 16.57
CA VAL A 133 11.83 -1.10 17.23
C VAL A 133 12.13 -0.98 18.72
N ARG A 134 12.12 -2.13 19.39
CA ARG A 134 12.31 -2.29 20.84
C ARG A 134 13.28 -3.44 21.06
N ALA A 135 14.29 -3.23 21.89
CA ALA A 135 15.31 -4.23 22.21
C ALA A 135 14.66 -5.53 22.74
N GLY A 136 15.07 -6.67 22.20
CA GLY A 136 14.55 -7.99 22.57
C GLY A 136 13.14 -8.31 22.04
N GLN A 137 12.45 -7.35 21.40
CA GLN A 137 11.18 -7.64 20.74
C GLN A 137 11.45 -8.45 19.46
N ARG A 138 10.69 -9.52 19.29
CA ARG A 138 10.66 -10.32 18.07
C ARG A 138 9.64 -9.73 17.10
N TYR A 139 10.06 -9.58 15.85
CA TYR A 139 9.27 -9.14 14.70
C TYR A 139 9.18 -10.28 13.71
N GLU A 140 7.98 -10.56 13.25
CA GLU A 140 7.75 -11.52 12.19
C GLU A 140 7.64 -10.75 10.87
N ILE A 141 8.45 -11.11 9.89
CA ILE A 141 8.60 -10.38 8.64
C ILE A 141 8.19 -11.29 7.50
N ALA A 142 7.23 -10.83 6.70
CA ALA A 142 6.78 -11.49 5.49
C ALA A 142 7.26 -10.72 4.27
N VAL A 143 7.83 -11.44 3.30
CA VAL A 143 8.17 -10.93 1.97
C VAL A 143 7.37 -11.72 0.95
N ASP A 144 6.53 -11.05 0.18
CA ASP A 144 5.68 -11.65 -0.86
C ASP A 144 5.80 -10.83 -2.17
N GLY A 145 5.03 -11.18 -3.19
CA GLY A 145 4.87 -10.39 -4.40
C GLY A 145 3.42 -10.03 -4.69
N TYR A 146 3.23 -8.80 -5.15
CA TYR A 146 1.93 -8.26 -5.51
C TYR A 146 1.29 -9.07 -6.64
N ALA A 147 -0.01 -9.36 -6.53
CA ALA A 147 -0.80 -10.12 -7.49
C ALA A 147 -0.20 -11.48 -7.91
N ASN A 148 0.45 -12.18 -6.97
CA ASN A 148 1.20 -13.44 -7.17
C ASN A 148 2.51 -13.27 -7.95
N ALA A 149 3.07 -12.07 -8.01
CA ALA A 149 4.39 -11.85 -8.57
C ALA A 149 5.43 -12.68 -7.81
N THR A 150 6.40 -13.23 -8.55
CA THR A 150 7.46 -14.06 -7.96
C THR A 150 8.80 -13.77 -8.59
N GLY A 151 9.87 -14.05 -7.85
CA GLY A 151 11.23 -13.88 -8.34
C GLY A 151 12.29 -14.04 -7.27
N PRO A 152 13.56 -13.81 -7.64
CA PRO A 152 14.65 -13.75 -6.68
C PRO A 152 14.51 -12.50 -5.80
N ILE A 153 14.73 -12.70 -4.50
CA ILE A 153 14.62 -11.69 -3.45
C ILE A 153 16.01 -11.44 -2.87
N GLN A 154 16.33 -10.16 -2.67
CA GLN A 154 17.46 -9.71 -1.86
C GLN A 154 16.90 -8.80 -0.77
N PHE A 155 16.87 -9.31 0.45
CA PHE A 155 16.32 -8.63 1.62
C PHE A 155 17.46 -8.14 2.50
N ARG A 156 17.45 -6.84 2.84
CA ARG A 156 18.42 -6.25 3.75
C ARG A 156 17.69 -5.65 4.94
N TRP A 157 18.31 -5.78 6.11
CA TRP A 157 17.87 -5.05 7.30
C TRP A 157 19.04 -4.27 7.89
N HIS A 158 18.72 -3.09 8.38
CA HIS A 158 19.62 -2.20 9.10
C HIS A 158 18.90 -1.69 10.33
N LEU A 159 19.55 -1.70 11.49
CA LEU A 159 19.07 -1.08 12.70
C LEU A 159 20.01 0.06 13.08
N GLU A 160 19.50 1.29 13.08
CA GLU A 160 20.16 2.43 13.71
C GLU A 160 19.78 2.44 15.20
N PRO A 161 20.70 2.11 16.13
CA PRO A 161 20.39 2.14 17.55
C PRO A 161 20.23 3.58 18.01
N ILE A 162 19.10 3.86 18.67
CA ILE A 162 18.78 5.20 19.16
C ILE A 162 18.36 5.08 20.62
N ASN A 163 18.94 5.92 21.46
CA ASN A 163 18.59 6.02 22.87
C ASN A 163 17.28 6.81 23.07
N ALA A 164 16.22 6.37 22.41
CA ALA A 164 14.88 6.91 22.46
C ALA A 164 13.87 5.80 22.10
N LEU A 165 12.65 5.91 22.62
CA LEU A 165 11.58 4.99 22.28
C LEU A 165 10.76 5.54 21.11
N ILE A 166 11.18 5.25 19.88
CA ILE A 166 10.45 5.69 18.68
C ILE A 166 9.01 5.14 18.71
N PRO A 167 7.96 5.97 18.72
CA PRO A 167 6.59 5.50 18.73
C PRO A 167 6.24 4.85 17.39
N ARG A 168 5.33 3.87 17.42
CA ARG A 168 4.80 3.24 16.21
C ARG A 168 3.55 3.97 15.76
N ILE A 169 3.32 4.04 14.47
CA ILE A 169 2.05 4.52 13.93
C ILE A 169 1.03 3.40 14.12
N THR A 170 -0.05 3.67 14.86
CA THR A 170 -1.10 2.69 15.14
C THR A 170 -2.36 2.92 14.30
N PHE A 171 -2.45 4.09 13.68
CA PHE A 171 -3.49 4.45 12.74
C PHE A 171 -2.99 5.60 11.87
N ALA A 172 -3.28 5.53 10.58
CA ALA A 172 -3.23 6.65 9.66
C ALA A 172 -4.50 6.62 8.82
N THR A 173 -4.94 7.78 8.35
CA THR A 173 -6.05 7.86 7.41
C THR A 173 -5.68 7.15 6.11
N SER A 174 -6.57 6.33 5.56
CA SER A 174 -6.33 5.65 4.28
C SER A 174 -6.68 6.55 3.09
N ASP A 175 -6.22 6.17 1.90
CA ASP A 175 -6.58 6.80 0.63
C ASP A 175 -8.10 6.95 0.50
N ARG A 176 -8.51 8.06 -0.10
CA ARG A 176 -9.94 8.34 -0.28
C ARG A 176 -10.23 9.42 -1.30
N ALA A 177 -11.40 9.30 -1.90
CA ALA A 177 -11.98 10.36 -2.70
C ALA A 177 -12.88 11.26 -1.85
N ALA A 178 -13.02 12.51 -2.29
CA ALA A 178 -13.93 13.50 -1.73
C ALA A 178 -14.52 14.39 -2.83
N ARG A 179 -15.52 15.21 -2.50
CA ARG A 179 -16.03 16.23 -3.43
C ARG A 179 -15.23 17.52 -3.29
N ARG A 180 -15.27 18.32 -4.36
CA ARG A 180 -14.83 19.71 -4.30
C ARG A 180 -15.61 20.46 -3.22
N GLY A 181 -14.89 21.19 -2.38
CA GLY A 181 -15.46 21.95 -1.27
C GLY A 181 -15.70 21.17 0.01
N ASP A 182 -15.47 19.85 0.01
CA ASP A 182 -15.51 19.07 1.25
C ASP A 182 -14.39 19.52 2.20
N SER A 183 -14.65 19.47 3.50
CA SER A 183 -13.62 19.59 4.52
C SER A 183 -13.08 18.20 4.84
N ILE A 184 -11.80 17.97 4.56
CA ILE A 184 -11.12 16.69 4.83
C ILE A 184 -10.30 16.84 6.11
N THR A 185 -10.26 15.79 6.93
CA THR A 185 -9.34 15.68 8.06
C THR A 185 -8.53 14.42 7.90
N LEU A 186 -7.22 14.58 7.74
CA LEU A 186 -6.26 13.50 7.88
C LEU A 186 -5.87 13.39 9.35
N ALA A 187 -5.75 12.17 9.84
CA ALA A 187 -5.40 11.87 11.22
C ALA A 187 -4.37 10.75 11.31
N LEU A 188 -3.50 10.86 12.30
CA LEU A 188 -2.48 9.91 12.70
C LEU A 188 -2.68 9.60 14.20
N ASN A 189 -2.60 8.33 14.59
CA ASN A 189 -2.37 7.97 15.99
C ASN A 189 -0.99 7.34 16.13
N VAL A 190 -0.26 7.78 17.15
CA VAL A 190 1.01 7.19 17.55
C VAL A 190 0.83 6.40 18.84
N GLY A 191 1.45 5.23 18.89
CA GLY A 191 1.51 4.37 20.05
C GLY A 191 2.50 4.88 21.11
N PRO A 192 2.75 4.09 22.17
CA PRO A 192 3.64 4.49 23.25
C PRO A 192 5.10 4.65 22.79
N GLY A 193 5.72 5.74 23.24
CA GLY A 193 7.09 6.11 22.92
C GLY A 193 7.41 7.51 23.46
N ASP A 194 8.59 8.00 23.13
CA ASP A 194 8.96 9.39 23.33
C ASP A 194 8.13 10.28 22.39
N GLU A 195 7.83 11.50 22.84
CA GLU A 195 6.99 12.44 22.09
C GLU A 195 7.67 12.84 20.76
N PRO A 196 7.04 12.56 19.61
CA PRO A 196 7.61 12.86 18.32
C PRO A 196 7.36 14.32 17.91
N LYS A 197 8.30 14.88 17.14
CA LYS A 197 7.99 16.05 16.30
C LYS A 197 7.36 15.55 15.01
N LEU A 198 6.30 16.22 14.58
CA LEU A 198 5.53 15.85 13.42
C LEU A 198 5.58 16.99 12.40
N HIS A 199 5.66 16.64 11.11
CA HIS A 199 5.63 17.60 10.02
C HIS A 199 4.84 17.00 8.86
N TRP A 200 3.75 17.65 8.45
CA TRP A 200 2.98 17.19 7.27
C TRP A 200 3.66 17.60 5.96
N PHE A 201 3.55 16.73 4.97
CA PHE A 201 4.04 16.91 3.62
C PHE A 201 2.91 16.71 2.63
N PHE A 202 2.86 17.55 1.60
CA PHE A 202 2.00 17.40 0.41
C PHE A 202 2.89 17.33 -0.82
N ASN A 203 2.81 16.23 -1.59
CA ASN A 203 3.66 15.98 -2.75
C ASN A 203 5.15 16.31 -2.48
N ASP A 204 5.64 15.83 -1.34
CA ASP A 204 7.03 16.02 -0.85
C ASP A 204 7.46 17.43 -0.45
N ILE A 205 6.52 18.35 -0.43
CA ILE A 205 6.75 19.69 0.08
C ILE A 205 6.24 19.76 1.52
N GLU A 206 7.11 20.15 2.45
CA GLU A 206 6.76 20.35 3.85
C GLU A 206 5.72 21.47 3.97
N LEU A 207 4.61 21.19 4.65
CA LEU A 207 3.55 22.16 4.90
C LEU A 207 3.90 22.99 6.13
N GLU A 208 3.92 24.31 5.97
CA GLU A 208 4.26 25.23 7.06
C GLU A 208 3.25 25.16 8.22
N ASN A 209 3.78 25.09 9.43
CA ASN A 209 2.99 25.10 10.68
C ASN A 209 1.94 23.97 10.78
N GLN A 210 2.19 22.82 10.13
CA GLN A 210 1.36 21.63 10.23
C GLN A 210 2.10 20.54 11.01
N GLU A 211 2.12 20.69 12.34
CA GLU A 211 2.89 19.85 13.27
C GLU A 211 2.02 18.98 14.20
N GLU A 212 0.72 18.95 13.95
CA GLU A 212 -0.24 18.21 14.76
C GLU A 212 -0.49 16.80 14.20
N THR A 213 -1.05 15.91 15.01
CA THR A 213 -1.51 14.58 14.57
C THR A 213 -2.67 14.63 13.58
N THR A 214 -3.23 15.82 13.32
CA THR A 214 -4.31 16.03 12.35
C THR A 214 -3.97 17.15 11.38
N LEU A 215 -4.30 16.95 10.11
CA LEU A 215 -4.27 17.98 9.07
C LEU A 215 -5.69 18.22 8.56
N VAL A 216 -6.17 19.46 8.60
CA VAL A 216 -7.50 19.84 8.11
C VAL A 216 -7.37 20.58 6.79
N ILE A 217 -8.04 20.08 5.75
CA ILE A 217 -8.18 20.71 4.44
C ILE A 217 -9.63 21.21 4.33
N PRO A 218 -9.93 22.47 4.68
CA PRO A 218 -11.31 22.93 4.90
C PRO A 218 -12.13 23.12 3.62
N ASN A 219 -11.47 23.24 2.47
CA ASN A 219 -12.08 23.45 1.17
C ASN A 219 -11.26 22.68 0.13
N PHE A 220 -11.55 21.39 -0.04
CA PHE A 220 -10.79 20.53 -0.92
C PHE A 220 -10.98 20.92 -2.40
N GLN A 221 -9.89 21.20 -3.09
CA GLN A 221 -9.85 21.63 -4.50
C GLN A 221 -8.83 20.79 -5.30
N PRO A 222 -8.83 20.85 -6.65
CA PRO A 222 -7.88 20.07 -7.46
C PRO A 222 -6.42 20.29 -7.08
N GLU A 223 -6.06 21.49 -6.62
CA GLU A 223 -4.70 21.82 -6.20
C GLU A 223 -4.29 21.11 -4.89
N ASN A 224 -5.24 20.43 -4.24
CA ASN A 224 -5.01 19.60 -3.06
C ASN A 224 -5.02 18.10 -3.38
N VAL A 225 -5.27 17.70 -4.63
CA VAL A 225 -5.21 16.30 -5.06
C VAL A 225 -3.75 15.86 -5.11
N GLY A 226 -3.46 14.70 -4.54
CA GLY A 226 -2.09 14.16 -4.46
C GLY A 226 -1.86 13.35 -3.20
N GLN A 227 -0.59 13.16 -2.86
CA GLN A 227 -0.19 12.36 -1.72
C GLN A 227 0.19 13.22 -0.52
N TYR A 228 -0.32 12.82 0.64
CA TYR A 228 0.00 13.39 1.94
C TYR A 228 0.73 12.37 2.79
N ARG A 229 1.76 12.79 3.50
CA ARG A 229 2.44 11.95 4.48
C ARG A 229 2.96 12.79 5.63
N ILE A 230 3.23 12.17 6.75
CA ILE A 230 3.74 12.86 7.93
C ILE A 230 5.13 12.33 8.26
N ARG A 231 6.08 13.24 8.43
CA ARG A 231 7.42 12.94 8.94
C ARG A 231 7.35 12.87 10.45
N VAL A 232 7.83 11.78 11.02
CA VAL A 232 7.96 11.54 12.46
C VAL A 232 9.43 11.66 12.83
N GLU A 233 9.75 12.56 13.75
CA GLU A 233 11.12 12.72 14.27
C GLU A 233 11.20 12.45 15.77
N VAL A 234 12.12 11.57 16.16
CA VAL A 234 12.43 11.26 17.57
C VAL A 234 13.94 11.11 17.74
N GLY A 235 14.56 12.02 18.49
CA GLY A 235 16.02 12.05 18.61
C GLY A 235 16.68 12.30 17.25
N THR A 236 17.46 11.33 16.76
CA THR A 236 18.05 11.34 15.40
C THR A 236 17.18 10.64 14.36
N ALA A 237 16.18 9.86 14.78
CA ALA A 237 15.31 9.12 13.87
C ALA A 237 14.45 10.08 13.05
N LYS A 238 14.37 9.84 11.75
CA LYS A 238 13.43 10.49 10.84
C LYS A 238 12.88 9.44 9.89
N PHE A 239 11.56 9.28 9.87
CA PHE A 239 10.87 8.40 8.93
C PHE A 239 9.51 8.99 8.57
N PHE A 240 8.90 8.48 7.50
CA PHE A 240 7.57 8.91 7.06
C PHE A 240 6.53 7.85 7.37
N SER A 241 5.29 8.28 7.59
CA SER A 241 4.13 7.39 7.47
C SER A 241 4.02 6.83 6.04
N ALA A 242 3.21 5.77 5.90
CA ALA A 242 2.63 5.44 4.60
C ALA A 242 1.93 6.69 4.00
N PRO A 243 2.03 6.91 2.68
CA PRO A 243 1.33 8.01 2.04
C PRO A 243 -0.18 7.79 2.05
N VAL A 244 -0.92 8.89 2.02
CA VAL A 244 -2.37 8.95 1.88
C VAL A 244 -2.68 9.69 0.60
N GLU A 245 -3.31 9.02 -0.34
CA GLU A 245 -3.72 9.62 -1.60
C GLU A 245 -5.13 10.20 -1.49
N LEU A 246 -5.26 11.49 -1.81
CA LEU A 246 -6.54 12.17 -1.90
C LEU A 246 -6.89 12.45 -3.34
N GLN A 247 -8.10 12.04 -3.73
CA GLN A 247 -8.66 12.23 -5.07
C GLN A 247 -9.98 12.99 -5.00
N ILE A 248 -10.39 13.59 -6.11
CA ILE A 248 -11.75 14.14 -6.25
C ILE A 248 -12.60 13.13 -7.01
N SER A 249 -13.76 12.80 -6.44
CA SER A 249 -14.88 12.20 -7.16
C SER A 249 -16.03 13.18 -7.15
N SER A 250 -16.55 13.55 -8.33
CA SER A 250 -17.74 14.42 -8.45
C SER A 250 -18.97 13.83 -7.75
N GLU A 251 -19.01 12.51 -7.65
CA GLU A 251 -20.06 11.72 -7.05
C GLU A 251 -19.87 11.62 -5.53
N GLY A 252 -18.66 11.90 -5.02
CA GLY A 252 -18.33 11.84 -3.60
C GLY A 252 -18.37 10.43 -3.02
N ILE A 253 -18.13 9.42 -3.86
CA ILE A 253 -18.00 8.04 -3.41
C ILE A 253 -16.59 7.87 -2.86
N VAL A 254 -16.48 7.78 -1.54
CA VAL A 254 -15.21 7.86 -0.80
C VAL A 254 -14.21 6.76 -1.19
N ASN A 255 -14.69 5.57 -1.52
CA ASN A 255 -13.85 4.40 -1.82
C ASN A 255 -13.77 4.11 -3.32
N SER A 256 -14.19 5.06 -4.18
CA SER A 256 -13.99 4.95 -5.62
C SER A 256 -12.74 5.70 -6.02
N LEU A 257 -11.68 4.97 -6.37
CA LEU A 257 -10.34 5.50 -6.56
C LEU A 257 -9.77 5.02 -7.89
N ALA A 258 -9.05 5.92 -8.56
CA ALA A 258 -8.06 5.52 -9.56
C ALA A 258 -6.82 5.00 -8.83
N ARG A 259 -6.12 4.00 -9.37
CA ARG A 259 -5.00 3.32 -8.72
C ARG A 259 -3.86 3.09 -9.69
N ASN A 260 -2.64 3.05 -9.22
CA ASN A 260 -1.46 2.78 -10.05
C ASN A 260 -1.39 1.33 -10.59
N LYS A 261 -2.25 0.41 -10.11
CA LYS A 261 -2.29 -0.98 -10.58
C LYS A 261 -3.73 -1.42 -10.88
N PRO A 262 -3.97 -2.27 -11.90
CA PRO A 262 -5.32 -2.69 -12.26
C PRO A 262 -6.01 -3.51 -11.17
N GLU A 263 -5.31 -4.39 -10.45
CA GLU A 263 -5.92 -5.21 -9.39
C GLU A 263 -6.36 -4.37 -8.19
N ASP A 264 -5.64 -3.31 -7.84
CA ASP A 264 -6.05 -2.32 -6.85
C ASP A 264 -7.29 -1.53 -7.29
N ALA A 265 -7.34 -1.14 -8.57
CA ALA A 265 -8.50 -0.47 -9.14
C ALA A 265 -9.75 -1.35 -9.04
N LEU A 266 -9.61 -2.68 -9.19
CA LEU A 266 -10.71 -3.62 -9.02
C LEU A 266 -11.25 -3.68 -7.59
N GLU A 267 -10.43 -3.39 -6.58
CA GLU A 267 -10.87 -3.37 -5.17
C GLU A 267 -11.57 -2.05 -4.78
N SER A 268 -11.37 -0.99 -5.56
CA SER A 268 -11.89 0.36 -5.32
C SER A 268 -12.69 0.94 -6.50
N GLY A 269 -13.30 0.05 -7.30
CA GLY A 269 -14.04 0.42 -8.50
C GLY A 269 -15.38 1.11 -8.24
N LEU A 270 -15.80 1.93 -9.21
CA LEU A 270 -17.13 2.51 -9.23
C LEU A 270 -18.16 1.50 -9.74
N VAL A 271 -19.04 1.06 -8.85
CA VAL A 271 -20.18 0.21 -9.22
C VAL A 271 -21.43 1.08 -9.37
N GLY A 272 -22.05 1.08 -10.55
CA GLY A 272 -23.17 1.96 -10.89
C GLY A 272 -24.37 1.92 -9.93
N GLY A 273 -24.57 0.83 -9.18
CA GLY A 273 -25.56 0.76 -8.10
C GLY A 273 -25.35 1.79 -6.97
N GLN A 274 -24.11 2.19 -6.71
CA GLN A 274 -23.76 3.22 -5.72
C GLN A 274 -24.16 4.64 -6.18
N LEU A 275 -24.15 4.90 -7.49
CA LEU A 275 -24.64 6.15 -8.09
C LEU A 275 -26.16 6.31 -7.93
N LEU A 276 -26.89 5.18 -7.98
CA LEU A 276 -28.33 5.13 -7.79
C LEU A 276 -28.71 5.31 -6.31
N ALA A 277 -27.99 4.67 -5.40
CA ALA A 277 -28.24 4.72 -3.96
C ALA A 277 -27.90 6.08 -3.33
N SER A 278 -26.95 6.82 -3.89
CA SER A 278 -26.56 8.16 -3.42
C SER A 278 -27.52 9.29 -3.84
N GLY A 279 -28.58 8.98 -4.62
CA GLY A 279 -29.54 9.96 -5.10
C GLY A 279 -28.98 10.93 -6.14
N LEU A 280 -27.79 10.64 -6.70
CA LEU A 280 -27.03 11.50 -7.61
C LEU A 280 -27.39 11.32 -9.09
N ALA A 281 -28.28 10.38 -9.41
CA ALA A 281 -28.86 10.30 -10.74
C ALA A 281 -29.73 11.54 -10.99
N LYS A 282 -29.22 12.52 -11.75
CA LYS A 282 -30.05 13.56 -12.36
C LYS A 282 -30.98 12.90 -13.38
N VAL A 283 -32.14 12.43 -12.92
CA VAL A 283 -33.24 12.04 -13.82
C VAL A 283 -33.78 13.30 -14.47
N ARG A 284 -33.35 13.59 -15.70
CA ARG A 284 -34.01 14.60 -16.53
C ARG A 284 -35.37 14.04 -16.98
N PRO A 285 -36.50 14.73 -16.77
CA PRO A 285 -37.78 14.23 -17.25
C PRO A 285 -37.89 14.37 -18.78
N ALA A 286 -38.35 13.29 -19.41
CA ALA A 286 -38.91 13.18 -20.76
C ALA A 286 -37.98 13.44 -21.96
N GLY A 287 -37.09 12.48 -22.20
CA GLY A 287 -36.37 12.21 -23.46
C GLY A 287 -35.41 11.04 -23.20
N LEU A 288 -35.56 9.92 -23.89
CA LEU A 288 -35.00 8.58 -23.55
C LEU A 288 -33.46 8.48 -23.59
N THR A 289 -32.76 9.10 -22.65
CA THR A 289 -31.38 8.76 -22.27
C THR A 289 -31.17 8.99 -20.78
N ARG A 290 -31.05 7.91 -20.01
CA ARG A 290 -30.60 7.95 -18.62
C ARG A 290 -29.07 7.93 -18.64
N GLY A 291 -28.44 9.11 -18.60
CA GLY A 291 -26.98 9.25 -18.57
C GLY A 291 -26.47 9.43 -17.15
N TYR A 292 -25.34 8.80 -16.83
CA TYR A 292 -24.56 9.05 -15.63
C TYR A 292 -23.31 9.80 -16.06
N ASN A 293 -23.00 10.91 -15.39
CA ASN A 293 -21.78 11.65 -15.64
C ASN A 293 -21.00 11.78 -14.34
N GLY A 294 -19.69 11.74 -14.50
CA GLY A 294 -18.75 11.63 -13.40
C GLY A 294 -17.44 12.32 -13.75
N THR A 295 -16.66 12.63 -12.73
CA THR A 295 -15.29 13.11 -12.90
C THR A 295 -14.47 12.60 -11.74
N GLN A 296 -13.36 11.93 -12.08
CA GLN A 296 -12.30 11.61 -11.13
C GLN A 296 -11.11 12.55 -11.40
N ILE A 297 -10.52 13.11 -10.35
CA ILE A 297 -9.26 13.87 -10.43
C ILE A 297 -8.28 13.23 -9.47
N PHE A 298 -7.14 12.81 -10.01
CA PHE A 298 -6.07 12.10 -9.33
C PHE A 298 -4.73 12.57 -9.89
N HIS A 299 -3.63 12.10 -9.31
CA HIS A 299 -2.27 12.53 -9.65
C HIS A 299 -1.40 11.33 -10.02
N THR A 300 -0.71 11.37 -11.15
CA THR A 300 0.02 10.21 -11.69
C THR A 300 1.49 10.12 -11.28
N VAL A 301 2.09 11.18 -10.73
CA VAL A 301 3.56 11.28 -10.49
C VAL A 301 4.16 10.15 -9.66
N TYR A 302 3.37 9.50 -8.82
CA TYR A 302 3.83 8.40 -7.97
C TYR A 302 3.35 7.02 -8.45
N ALA A 303 2.84 6.90 -9.68
CA ALA A 303 2.70 5.58 -10.31
C ALA A 303 4.09 5.06 -10.64
N GLY A 304 4.53 4.05 -9.89
CA GLY A 304 5.67 3.25 -10.30
C GLY A 304 5.35 2.52 -11.61
N ARG A 305 6.31 2.50 -12.54
CA ARG A 305 6.16 1.76 -13.78
C ARG A 305 6.29 0.26 -13.50
N ASP A 306 5.22 -0.47 -13.76
CA ASP A 306 5.30 -1.93 -13.80
C ASP A 306 5.96 -2.38 -15.12
N LEU A 307 6.99 -3.22 -15.01
CA LEU A 307 7.73 -3.72 -16.17
C LEU A 307 6.91 -4.68 -17.03
N ALA A 308 5.89 -5.31 -16.46
CA ALA A 308 4.99 -6.21 -17.19
C ALA A 308 3.83 -5.48 -17.86
N GLU A 309 3.63 -4.19 -17.56
CA GLU A 309 2.54 -3.41 -18.11
C GLU A 309 2.71 -3.19 -19.63
N PRO A 310 1.65 -3.44 -20.43
CA PRO A 310 1.71 -3.24 -21.88
C PRO A 310 1.67 -1.76 -22.24
N LEU A 311 2.23 -1.43 -23.39
CA LEU A 311 2.07 -0.09 -23.96
C LEU A 311 0.60 0.18 -24.32
N HIS A 312 -0.03 1.14 -23.65
CA HIS A 312 -1.40 1.56 -23.96
C HIS A 312 -1.44 2.30 -25.30
N CYS A 313 -2.40 1.97 -26.17
CA CYS A 313 -2.44 2.45 -27.57
C CYS A 313 -1.14 2.17 -28.38
N GLY A 314 -0.23 1.30 -27.92
CA GLY A 314 1.10 1.16 -28.50
C GLY A 314 2.02 2.37 -28.29
N ILE A 315 1.66 3.28 -27.39
CA ILE A 315 2.42 4.47 -27.04
C ILE A 315 3.24 4.18 -25.80
N ALA A 316 4.51 4.63 -25.80
CA ALA A 316 5.35 4.55 -24.61
C ALA A 316 4.80 5.49 -23.54
N GLY A 317 4.49 4.94 -22.37
CA GLY A 317 4.18 5.72 -21.17
C GLY A 317 5.03 5.27 -19.99
N GLY A 318 4.55 5.48 -18.78
CA GLY A 318 5.30 5.10 -17.58
C GLY A 318 4.75 5.52 -16.24
N ALA A 319 3.56 6.13 -16.19
CA ALA A 319 2.90 6.55 -14.96
C ALA A 319 1.38 6.37 -15.09
N SER A 320 0.95 5.13 -15.30
CA SER A 320 -0.44 4.79 -15.57
C SER A 320 -1.28 4.77 -14.29
N TYR A 321 -2.54 5.21 -14.42
CA TYR A 321 -3.56 5.08 -13.39
C TYR A 321 -4.79 4.41 -13.98
N TRP A 322 -5.29 3.43 -13.23
CA TRP A 322 -6.36 2.52 -13.56
C TRP A 322 -7.62 2.85 -12.76
N PHE A 323 -8.76 2.90 -13.41
CA PHE A 323 -10.06 3.11 -12.79
C PHE A 323 -11.01 2.00 -13.22
N SER A 324 -11.56 1.28 -12.24
CA SER A 324 -12.53 0.22 -12.50
C SER A 324 -13.95 0.79 -12.49
N TYR A 325 -14.74 0.44 -13.51
CA TYR A 325 -16.12 0.85 -13.65
C TYR A 325 -17.01 -0.32 -14.05
N GLU A 326 -18.11 -0.50 -13.31
CA GLU A 326 -19.21 -1.39 -13.69
C GLU A 326 -20.47 -0.55 -13.98
N PRO A 327 -20.93 -0.49 -15.25
CA PRO A 327 -22.06 0.33 -15.62
C PRO A 327 -23.37 -0.25 -15.06
N PRO A 328 -24.30 0.59 -14.59
CA PRO A 328 -25.57 0.13 -14.01
C PRO A 328 -26.56 -0.38 -15.08
N GLU A 329 -26.42 0.07 -16.32
CA GLU A 329 -27.28 -0.25 -17.46
C GLU A 329 -26.44 -0.32 -18.74
N ALA A 330 -26.96 -0.96 -19.79
CA ALA A 330 -26.27 -0.99 -21.08
C ALA A 330 -26.40 0.36 -21.79
N GLY A 331 -25.35 0.82 -22.45
CA GLY A 331 -25.33 2.13 -23.08
C GLY A 331 -24.04 2.44 -23.82
N GLU A 332 -23.87 3.71 -24.20
CA GLU A 332 -22.61 4.25 -24.69
C GLU A 332 -21.89 4.95 -23.54
N LEU A 333 -20.64 4.56 -23.29
CA LEU A 333 -19.73 5.22 -22.36
C LEU A 333 -18.81 6.15 -23.17
N GLU A 334 -18.87 7.44 -22.87
CA GLU A 334 -17.91 8.45 -23.34
C GLU A 334 -16.92 8.74 -22.20
N LEU A 335 -15.64 8.74 -22.54
CA LEU A 335 -14.54 9.07 -21.64
C LEU A 335 -13.64 10.09 -22.32
N ASP A 336 -13.20 11.10 -21.58
CA ASP A 336 -12.13 12.00 -21.99
C ASP A 336 -11.23 12.35 -20.81
N THR A 337 -10.03 12.83 -21.14
CA THR A 337 -9.05 13.35 -20.18
C THR A 337 -8.91 14.87 -20.34
N ASP A 338 -9.96 15.56 -20.81
CA ASP A 338 -9.92 17.00 -21.03
C ASP A 338 -9.73 17.72 -19.70
N GLY A 339 -8.72 18.60 -19.65
CA GLY A 339 -8.31 19.31 -18.44
C GLY A 339 -7.03 18.78 -17.79
N SER A 340 -6.48 17.64 -18.25
CA SER A 340 -5.14 17.21 -17.86
C SER A 340 -4.07 18.22 -18.31
N GLU A 341 -3.03 18.36 -17.48
CA GLU A 341 -1.91 19.29 -17.74
C GLU A 341 -0.81 18.69 -18.62
N PHE A 342 -0.91 17.39 -18.91
CA PHE A 342 0.03 16.60 -19.70
C PHE A 342 -0.66 15.95 -20.91
N ASP A 343 0.17 15.43 -21.81
CA ASP A 343 -0.24 14.70 -23.01
C ASP A 343 -0.64 13.27 -22.61
N THR A 344 -1.90 12.89 -22.85
CA THR A 344 -2.49 11.68 -22.26
C THR A 344 -2.71 10.59 -23.30
N VAL A 345 -2.57 9.34 -22.85
CA VAL A 345 -3.05 8.14 -23.53
C VAL A 345 -4.24 7.59 -22.74
N LEU A 346 -5.33 7.21 -23.41
CA LEU A 346 -6.52 6.62 -22.79
C LEU A 346 -6.83 5.27 -23.43
N GLN A 347 -6.95 4.23 -22.62
CA GLN A 347 -7.27 2.89 -23.08
C GLN A 347 -8.29 2.24 -22.15
N VAL A 348 -9.22 1.48 -22.72
CA VAL A 348 -10.21 0.71 -21.97
C VAL A 348 -9.99 -0.77 -22.21
N TYR A 349 -9.94 -1.52 -21.12
CA TYR A 349 -9.84 -2.97 -21.08
C TYR A 349 -11.05 -3.61 -20.41
N THR A 350 -11.15 -4.92 -20.56
CA THR A 350 -12.02 -5.84 -19.85
C THR A 350 -11.27 -7.16 -19.68
N PHE A 351 -11.79 -8.11 -18.91
CA PHE A 351 -11.15 -9.40 -18.68
C PHE A 351 -12.21 -10.47 -18.38
N GLU A 352 -11.84 -11.73 -18.52
CA GLU A 352 -12.63 -12.84 -17.98
C GLU A 352 -12.28 -13.03 -16.50
N PRO A 353 -13.25 -13.05 -15.57
CA PRO A 353 -12.95 -13.26 -14.16
C PRO A 353 -12.48 -14.70 -13.86
N PRO A 354 -11.50 -14.92 -12.96
CA PRO A 354 -10.73 -13.90 -12.24
C PRO A 354 -9.67 -13.22 -13.14
N PRO A 355 -9.30 -11.95 -12.87
CA PRO A 355 -8.23 -11.28 -13.60
C PRO A 355 -6.91 -12.05 -13.45
N SER A 356 -6.14 -12.14 -14.55
CA SER A 356 -4.85 -12.86 -14.60
C SER A 356 -3.71 -11.92 -15.03
N GLY A 357 -3.49 -10.86 -14.26
CA GLY A 357 -2.54 -9.79 -14.59
C GLY A 357 -2.81 -9.14 -15.94
N TYR A 358 -1.80 -8.50 -16.53
CA TYR A 358 -1.93 -7.82 -17.82
C TYR A 358 -2.25 -8.76 -18.99
N GLU A 359 -1.79 -10.01 -18.96
CA GLU A 359 -2.04 -10.97 -20.04
C GLU A 359 -3.53 -11.35 -20.16
N GLY A 360 -4.30 -11.22 -19.08
CA GLY A 360 -5.74 -11.44 -19.07
C GLY A 360 -6.59 -10.27 -19.58
N LEU A 361 -5.97 -9.11 -19.85
CA LEU A 361 -6.68 -7.91 -20.29
C LEU A 361 -6.98 -7.96 -21.79
N VAL A 362 -8.24 -7.74 -22.13
CA VAL A 362 -8.76 -7.63 -23.50
C VAL A 362 -8.98 -6.14 -23.82
N PRO A 363 -8.24 -5.54 -24.77
CA PRO A 363 -8.43 -4.14 -25.14
C PRO A 363 -9.76 -3.96 -25.88
N LEU A 364 -10.50 -2.90 -25.55
CA LEU A 364 -11.80 -2.59 -26.14
C LEU A 364 -11.77 -1.33 -27.01
N ALA A 365 -11.17 -0.27 -26.50
CA ALA A 365 -11.07 1.03 -27.17
C ALA A 365 -9.83 1.75 -26.66
N CYS A 366 -9.26 2.61 -27.49
CA CYS A 366 -8.06 3.34 -27.17
C CYS A 366 -8.02 4.67 -27.93
N ASP A 367 -7.40 5.69 -27.37
CA ASP A 367 -7.23 7.00 -28.01
C ASP A 367 -6.02 7.78 -27.49
N ASN A 368 -5.42 8.55 -28.39
CA ASN A 368 -4.34 9.51 -28.15
C ASN A 368 -4.65 10.78 -28.96
N ASP A 369 -4.70 11.94 -28.31
CA ASP A 369 -4.85 13.28 -28.92
C ASP A 369 -6.20 13.66 -29.53
N SER A 370 -7.29 12.87 -29.37
CA SER A 370 -8.61 13.26 -29.91
C SER A 370 -9.42 14.19 -29.00
N GLY A 371 -8.88 14.59 -27.86
CA GLY A 371 -9.46 15.52 -26.89
C GLY A 371 -9.43 16.98 -27.35
N ALA A 372 -10.00 17.86 -26.53
CA ALA A 372 -10.32 19.24 -26.92
C ALA A 372 -9.08 20.11 -27.25
N ASN A 373 -7.91 19.79 -26.69
CA ASN A 373 -6.68 20.55 -26.88
C ASN A 373 -5.70 19.88 -27.86
N GLY A 374 -6.06 18.73 -28.46
CA GLY A 374 -5.19 17.95 -29.35
C GLY A 374 -3.99 17.27 -28.67
N LYS A 375 -4.07 17.08 -27.35
CA LYS A 375 -3.10 16.36 -26.49
C LYS A 375 -3.78 15.47 -25.45
N THR A 376 -5.02 15.77 -25.10
CA THR A 376 -5.85 14.92 -24.27
C THR A 376 -6.53 13.88 -25.15
N SER A 377 -7.01 12.80 -24.55
CA SER A 377 -7.67 11.70 -25.24
C SER A 377 -9.17 11.75 -25.04
N ARG A 378 -9.91 11.20 -26.01
CA ARG A 378 -11.35 10.98 -25.94
C ARG A 378 -11.75 9.74 -26.70
N LEU A 379 -12.57 8.88 -26.09
CA LEU A 379 -13.12 7.71 -26.77
C LEU A 379 -14.57 7.44 -26.37
N ARG A 380 -15.21 6.57 -27.16
CA ARG A 380 -16.56 6.05 -26.91
C ARG A 380 -16.57 4.55 -27.11
N LEU A 381 -17.30 3.85 -26.25
CA LEU A 381 -17.53 2.42 -26.39
C LEU A 381 -18.93 2.02 -25.91
N SER A 382 -19.47 0.94 -26.45
CA SER A 382 -20.68 0.33 -25.90
C SER A 382 -20.35 -0.47 -24.65
N CYS A 383 -21.14 -0.26 -23.59
CA CYS A 383 -21.00 -0.93 -22.31
C CYS A 383 -22.25 -1.74 -21.92
N SER A 384 -22.10 -2.72 -21.02
CA SER A 384 -23.18 -3.60 -20.55
C SER A 384 -23.04 -3.88 -19.06
N PRO A 385 -24.15 -3.98 -18.31
CA PRO A 385 -24.11 -4.21 -16.87
C PRO A 385 -23.59 -5.62 -16.56
N GLY A 386 -22.99 -5.80 -15.37
CA GLY A 386 -22.36 -7.05 -14.97
C GLY A 386 -21.00 -7.32 -15.66
N ARG A 387 -20.48 -6.34 -16.41
CA ARG A 387 -19.13 -6.38 -16.99
C ARG A 387 -18.29 -5.25 -16.39
N THR A 388 -17.08 -5.59 -15.96
CA THR A 388 -16.11 -4.62 -15.48
C THR A 388 -15.28 -4.07 -16.64
N TYR A 389 -15.13 -2.74 -16.64
CA TYR A 389 -14.29 -1.99 -17.56
C TYR A 389 -13.15 -1.36 -16.75
N LEU A 390 -11.92 -1.62 -17.16
CA LEU A 390 -10.72 -1.00 -16.62
C LEU A 390 -10.33 0.13 -17.56
N VAL A 391 -10.46 1.36 -17.09
CA VAL A 391 -10.03 2.57 -17.80
C VAL A 391 -8.63 2.90 -17.33
N VAL A 392 -7.66 2.98 -18.23
CA VAL A 392 -6.31 3.43 -17.90
C VAL A 392 -6.01 4.76 -18.56
N VAL A 393 -5.43 5.66 -17.79
CA VAL A 393 -4.87 6.95 -18.22
C VAL A 393 -3.38 6.89 -17.97
N ASP A 394 -2.57 7.18 -18.99
CA ASP A 394 -1.10 7.24 -18.90
C ASP A 394 -0.61 8.51 -19.61
N GLY A 395 0.65 8.89 -19.38
CA GLY A 395 1.30 10.03 -20.00
C GLY A 395 2.13 9.65 -21.21
N VAL A 396 2.01 10.38 -22.31
CA VAL A 396 2.85 10.17 -23.50
C VAL A 396 4.32 10.39 -23.15
N ASN A 397 5.14 9.36 -23.36
CA ASN A 397 6.56 9.28 -22.96
C ASN A 397 6.82 9.41 -21.45
N GLY A 398 5.84 9.03 -20.60
CA GLY A 398 5.96 9.08 -19.15
C GLY A 398 5.85 10.49 -18.58
N ALA A 399 4.95 11.29 -19.17
CA ALA A 399 4.66 12.67 -18.79
C ALA A 399 3.90 12.80 -17.46
#